data_AF-A0A2E8H9P1-F1
#
_entry.id   AF-A0A2E8H9P1-F1
#
_cell.length_a   1.000
_cell.length_b   1.000
_cell.length_c   1.000
_cell.angle_alpha   90.00
_cell.angle_beta   90.00
_cell.angle_gamma   90.00
#
_symmetry.space_group_name_H-M   'P 1'
#
loop_
_entity.id
_entity.type
_entity.pdbx_description
1 polymer ?
#
loop_
_entity_poly.entity_id
_entity_poly.type
_entity_poly.pdbx_seq_one_letter_code
_entity_poly.pdbx_strand_id
1 'polypeptide(L)'
;MEQAGPLRFRARLYSFGGGILHGAVRFWQLQHGRYLLRLGADADDDGRIDGAATERKLVIRRGERVAIDVAGGGSVLEVEPLEALEPVAVRADLALSPLDIVFADDTVSGYVHNIGSRPAEASLALVPTEGCEGQRLDLGVIEAPTDLHPRKLAFRLRNVSESCADGLLRVDVEDDVAEIFEGNNEVSLRRVRQVMRRQAEVEAELR
;
A
#
# COMPACT_ATOMS: atom_id res chain seq x y z
N MET A 1 2.05 9.35 -32.74
CA MET A 1 3.32 9.37 -31.98
C MET A 1 3.04 8.80 -30.61
N GLU A 2 3.76 7.76 -30.22
CA GLU A 2 3.66 7.19 -28.88
C GLU A 2 4.15 8.22 -27.84
N GLN A 3 3.52 8.23 -26.67
CA GLN A 3 3.83 9.19 -25.62
C GLN A 3 3.90 8.46 -24.28
N ALA A 4 5.01 8.64 -23.57
CA ALA A 4 5.13 8.26 -22.18
C ALA A 4 5.74 9.45 -21.44
N GLY A 5 5.03 9.94 -20.43
CA GLY A 5 5.50 11.03 -19.61
C GLY A 5 4.81 11.07 -18.25
N PRO A 6 5.12 12.08 -17.43
CA PRO A 6 4.63 12.15 -16.06
C PRO A 6 3.13 12.43 -15.94
N LEU A 7 2.50 12.98 -16.98
CA LEU A 7 1.10 13.39 -16.95
C LEU A 7 0.22 12.67 -17.97
N ARG A 8 0.81 12.12 -19.03
CA ARG A 8 0.06 11.56 -20.16
C ARG A 8 0.76 10.30 -20.66
N PHE A 9 -0.04 9.37 -21.15
CA PHE A 9 0.44 8.17 -21.80
C PHE A 9 -0.41 7.89 -23.04
N ARG A 10 0.24 7.49 -24.13
CA ARG A 10 -0.38 6.94 -25.33
C ARG A 10 0.50 5.82 -25.87
N ALA A 11 -0.08 4.64 -26.08
CA ALA A 11 0.59 3.54 -26.77
C ALA A 11 -0.37 2.82 -27.70
N ARG A 12 0.20 2.25 -28.76
CA ARG A 12 -0.48 1.30 -29.65
C ARG A 12 -0.31 -0.09 -29.04
N LEU A 13 -1.40 -0.84 -28.99
CA LEU A 13 -1.45 -2.21 -28.52
C LEU A 13 -1.90 -3.08 -29.70
N TYR A 14 -1.39 -4.30 -29.79
CA TYR A 14 -1.80 -5.22 -30.83
C TYR A 14 -2.03 -6.61 -30.25
N SER A 15 -3.18 -7.20 -30.58
CA SER A 15 -3.49 -8.61 -30.25
C SER A 15 -3.66 -9.41 -31.53
N PHE A 16 -2.91 -10.49 -31.67
CA PHE A 16 -3.01 -11.40 -32.84
C PHE A 16 -4.17 -12.41 -32.71
N GLY A 17 -4.80 -12.49 -31.54
CA GLY A 17 -5.95 -13.38 -31.32
C GLY A 17 -7.27 -12.76 -31.78
N GLY A 18 -8.23 -13.58 -32.17
CA GLY A 18 -9.57 -13.12 -32.57
C GLY A 18 -10.52 -12.78 -31.41
N GLY A 19 -10.08 -12.92 -30.16
CA GLY A 19 -10.87 -12.68 -28.95
C GLY A 19 -10.29 -11.57 -28.08
N ILE A 20 -11.02 -11.22 -27.01
CA ILE A 20 -10.57 -10.24 -26.02
C ILE A 20 -9.42 -10.83 -25.18
N LEU A 21 -8.31 -10.10 -25.12
CA LEU A 21 -7.19 -10.37 -24.22
C LEU A 21 -7.39 -9.59 -22.91
N HIS A 22 -7.70 -10.30 -21.84
CA HIS A 22 -7.76 -9.74 -20.49
C HIS A 22 -6.35 -9.57 -19.93
N GLY A 23 -5.99 -8.34 -19.56
CA GLY A 23 -4.64 -8.00 -19.13
C GLY A 23 -4.59 -6.93 -18.05
N ALA A 24 -3.37 -6.53 -17.72
CA ALA A 24 -3.13 -5.40 -16.85
C ALA A 24 -1.89 -4.64 -17.29
N VAL A 25 -1.93 -3.32 -17.15
CA VAL A 25 -0.80 -2.42 -17.36
C VAL A 25 -0.35 -1.84 -16.03
N ARG A 26 0.93 -1.47 -15.96
CA ARG A 26 1.50 -0.74 -14.83
C ARG A 26 2.19 0.51 -15.37
N PHE A 27 1.82 1.67 -14.83
CA PHE A 27 2.41 2.93 -15.22
C PHE A 27 3.50 3.33 -14.23
N TRP A 28 4.74 3.44 -14.73
CA TRP A 28 5.91 3.77 -13.90
C TRP A 28 6.26 5.25 -13.87
N GLN A 29 5.85 6.01 -14.90
CA GLN A 29 6.17 7.42 -15.03
C GLN A 29 4.99 8.33 -14.66
N LEU A 30 3.74 7.89 -14.84
CA LEU A 30 2.57 8.70 -14.48
C LEU A 30 2.60 9.06 -12.99
N GLN A 31 2.43 10.35 -12.71
CA GLN A 31 2.31 10.89 -11.36
C GLN A 31 1.02 10.43 -10.70
N HIS A 32 0.93 10.54 -9.38
CA HIS A 32 -0.32 10.24 -8.70
C HIS A 32 -1.42 11.23 -9.12
N GLY A 33 -2.57 10.71 -9.54
CA GLY A 33 -3.63 11.55 -10.06
C GLY A 33 -4.89 10.77 -10.39
N ARG A 34 -5.97 11.51 -10.66
CA ARG A 34 -7.15 11.00 -11.35
C ARG A 34 -6.94 11.16 -12.85
N TYR A 35 -7.20 10.10 -13.59
CA TYR A 35 -7.00 10.03 -15.02
C TYR A 35 -8.25 9.54 -15.72
N LEU A 36 -8.41 9.98 -16.97
CA LEU A 36 -9.29 9.37 -17.93
C LEU A 36 -8.48 8.40 -18.78
N LEU A 37 -8.80 7.12 -18.67
CA LEU A 37 -8.26 6.07 -19.52
C LEU A 37 -9.25 5.82 -20.66
N ARG A 38 -8.76 5.87 -21.90
CA ARG A 38 -9.48 5.48 -23.10
C ARG A 38 -8.77 4.32 -23.77
N LEU A 39 -9.54 3.31 -24.17
CA LEU A 39 -9.04 2.20 -24.97
C LEU A 39 -10.02 1.93 -26.11
N GLY A 40 -9.55 1.99 -27.35
CA GLY A 40 -10.37 1.75 -28.53
C GLY A 40 -9.56 1.19 -29.69
N ALA A 41 -10.27 0.73 -30.73
CA ALA A 41 -9.65 0.16 -31.92
C ALA A 41 -8.93 1.21 -32.77
N ASP A 42 -7.87 0.78 -33.42
CA ASP A 42 -7.05 1.50 -34.41
C ASP A 42 -6.97 0.60 -35.65
N ALA A 43 -8.05 0.63 -36.42
CA ALA A 43 -8.33 -0.26 -37.54
C ALA A 43 -7.64 0.20 -38.83
N ASP A 44 -7.36 1.50 -38.97
CA ASP A 44 -6.65 2.08 -40.11
C ASP A 44 -5.15 2.27 -39.88
N ASP A 45 -4.64 1.90 -38.71
CA ASP A 45 -3.23 1.96 -38.30
C ASP A 45 -2.68 3.41 -38.17
N ASP A 46 -3.54 4.43 -38.08
CA ASP A 46 -3.13 5.83 -37.97
C ASP A 46 -2.67 6.24 -36.55
N GLY A 47 -2.87 5.37 -35.56
CA GLY A 47 -2.49 5.59 -34.17
C GLY A 47 -3.44 6.51 -33.40
N ARG A 48 -4.70 6.58 -33.83
CA ARG A 48 -5.85 7.18 -33.13
C ARG A 48 -6.92 6.13 -32.90
N ILE A 49 -7.93 6.51 -32.11
CA ILE A 49 -9.09 5.67 -31.88
C ILE A 49 -10.13 6.00 -32.96
N ASP A 50 -10.52 4.99 -33.74
CA ASP A 50 -11.39 5.16 -34.93
C ASP A 50 -12.90 5.25 -34.61
N GLY A 51 -13.28 5.12 -33.34
CA GLY A 51 -14.67 5.10 -32.94
C GLY A 51 -14.89 5.09 -31.44
N ALA A 52 -15.82 4.24 -30.97
CA ALA A 52 -16.13 4.13 -29.56
C ALA A 52 -14.92 3.61 -28.77
N ALA A 53 -14.56 4.34 -27.71
CA ALA A 53 -13.57 3.90 -26.74
C ALA A 53 -14.27 3.43 -25.45
N THR A 54 -13.69 2.43 -24.80
CA THR A 54 -13.98 2.19 -23.39
C THR A 54 -13.35 3.32 -22.59
N GLU A 55 -14.15 4.03 -21.81
CA GLU A 55 -13.69 5.12 -20.96
C GLU A 55 -13.79 4.76 -19.48
N ARG A 56 -12.74 5.01 -18.71
CA ARG A 56 -12.74 4.84 -17.26
C ARG A 56 -12.06 6.02 -16.59
N LYS A 57 -12.72 6.55 -15.55
CA LYS A 57 -12.07 7.46 -14.60
C LYS A 57 -11.52 6.63 -13.45
N LEU A 58 -10.23 6.74 -13.20
CA LEU A 58 -9.58 6.03 -12.10
C LEU A 58 -8.47 6.87 -11.47
N VAL A 59 -8.15 6.54 -10.22
CA VAL A 59 -6.93 6.99 -9.58
C VAL A 59 -5.79 6.07 -10.03
N ILE A 60 -4.67 6.62 -10.46
CA ILE A 60 -3.47 5.85 -10.78
C ILE A 60 -2.38 6.19 -9.77
N ARG A 61 -1.81 5.17 -9.14
CA ARG A 61 -0.55 5.23 -8.39
C ARG A 61 0.57 4.56 -9.19
N ARG A 62 1.80 5.01 -8.98
CA ARG A 62 2.97 4.45 -9.65
C ARG A 62 3.07 2.94 -9.39
N GLY A 63 3.16 2.16 -10.47
CA GLY A 63 3.34 0.69 -10.40
C GLY A 63 2.09 -0.11 -10.04
N GLU A 64 0.94 0.56 -9.79
CA GLU A 64 -0.34 -0.08 -9.55
C GLU A 64 -0.84 -0.81 -10.81
N ARG A 65 -1.53 -1.94 -10.62
CA ARG A 65 -2.10 -2.72 -11.72
C ARG A 65 -3.41 -2.09 -12.17
N VAL A 66 -3.48 -1.67 -13.42
CA VAL A 66 -4.73 -1.21 -14.05
C VAL A 66 -5.17 -2.28 -15.04
N ALA A 67 -6.32 -2.91 -14.77
CA ALA A 67 -6.90 -3.90 -15.67
C ALA A 67 -7.34 -3.25 -16.99
N ILE A 68 -7.01 -3.91 -18.10
CA ILE A 68 -7.40 -3.52 -19.46
C ILE A 68 -7.85 -4.76 -20.26
N ASP A 69 -8.76 -4.54 -21.20
CA ASP A 69 -9.28 -5.57 -22.09
C ASP A 69 -8.97 -5.15 -23.53
N VAL A 70 -8.09 -5.89 -24.20
CA VAL A 70 -7.62 -5.54 -25.55
C VAL A 70 -8.31 -6.44 -26.57
N ALA A 71 -9.02 -5.85 -27.53
CA ALA A 71 -9.64 -6.60 -28.63
C ALA A 71 -8.59 -7.15 -29.61
N GLY A 72 -8.99 -8.08 -30.48
CA GLY A 72 -8.15 -8.53 -31.59
C GLY A 72 -7.83 -7.40 -32.57
N GLY A 73 -6.61 -7.37 -33.09
CA GLY A 73 -6.11 -6.31 -33.98
C GLY A 73 -5.44 -5.15 -33.25
N GLY A 74 -5.35 -4.01 -33.95
CA GLY A 74 -4.76 -2.78 -33.43
C GLY A 74 -5.69 -2.04 -32.48
N SER A 75 -5.13 -1.45 -31.42
CA SER A 75 -5.84 -0.62 -30.45
C SER A 75 -4.93 0.49 -29.94
N VAL A 76 -5.53 1.59 -29.49
CA VAL A 76 -4.82 2.71 -28.87
C VAL A 76 -5.30 2.86 -27.43
N LEU A 77 -4.33 2.84 -26.50
CA LEU A 77 -4.54 3.17 -25.10
C LEU A 77 -4.10 4.61 -24.86
N GLU A 78 -5.01 5.45 -24.40
CA GLU A 78 -4.75 6.84 -24.00
C GLU A 78 -5.03 7.01 -22.51
N VAL A 79 -4.16 7.74 -21.82
CA VAL A 79 -4.34 8.12 -20.43
C VAL A 79 -4.09 9.61 -20.30
N GLU A 80 -5.15 10.35 -19.98
CA GLU A 80 -5.13 11.81 -19.86
C GLU A 80 -5.41 12.24 -18.43
N PRO A 81 -4.71 13.26 -17.91
CA PRO A 81 -4.89 13.71 -16.54
C PRO A 81 -6.21 14.46 -16.42
N LEU A 82 -6.98 14.14 -15.38
CA LEU A 82 -8.14 14.91 -14.96
C LEU A 82 -7.80 15.82 -13.79
N GLU A 83 -7.04 15.30 -12.83
CA GLU A 83 -6.68 15.99 -11.59
C GLU A 83 -5.37 15.43 -11.06
N ALA A 84 -4.42 16.31 -10.75
CA ALA A 84 -3.23 15.93 -10.00
C ALA A 84 -3.61 15.69 -8.54
N LEU A 85 -3.20 14.56 -7.98
CA LEU A 85 -3.37 14.26 -6.57
C LEU A 85 -2.02 14.40 -5.86
N GLU A 86 -2.05 14.58 -4.54
CA GLU A 86 -0.82 14.70 -3.76
C GLU A 86 0.08 13.47 -3.94
N PRO A 87 1.37 13.64 -4.29
CA PRO A 87 2.27 12.52 -4.50
C PRO A 87 2.28 11.58 -3.30
N VAL A 88 2.00 10.30 -3.53
CA VAL A 88 1.97 9.30 -2.45
C VAL A 88 3.32 9.26 -1.71
N ALA A 89 4.44 9.38 -2.44
CA ALA A 89 5.78 9.33 -1.88
C ALA A 89 6.12 10.43 -0.84
N VAL A 90 5.33 11.52 -0.76
CA VAL A 90 5.57 12.58 0.23
C VAL A 90 4.73 12.43 1.49
N ARG A 91 3.95 11.35 1.61
CA ARG A 91 3.09 11.10 2.76
C ARG A 91 3.85 10.53 3.95
N ALA A 92 3.21 10.54 5.12
CA ALA A 92 3.66 9.74 6.25
C ALA A 92 3.52 8.24 5.93
N ASP A 93 4.16 7.38 6.72
CA ASP A 93 4.06 5.93 6.58
C ASP A 93 4.34 5.30 7.95
N LEU A 94 3.30 5.14 8.75
CA LEU A 94 3.30 4.46 10.03
C LEU A 94 3.48 2.96 9.80
N ALA A 95 4.29 2.33 10.64
CA ALA A 95 4.61 0.92 10.43
C ALA A 95 4.76 0.17 11.75
N LEU A 96 4.27 -1.07 11.73
CA LEU A 96 4.52 -2.09 12.74
C LEU A 96 5.39 -3.19 12.15
N SER A 97 6.34 -3.66 12.96
CA SER A 97 7.26 -4.74 12.61
C SER A 97 7.16 -5.84 13.65
N PRO A 98 6.90 -7.10 13.28
CA PRO A 98 6.89 -8.21 14.25
C PRO A 98 8.27 -8.48 14.86
N LEU A 99 9.36 -7.97 14.27
CA LEU A 99 10.72 -8.09 14.80
C LEU A 99 10.97 -7.10 15.95
N ASP A 100 10.19 -6.02 16.03
CA ASP A 100 10.36 -4.95 17.02
C ASP A 100 9.31 -5.04 18.15
N ILE A 101 8.54 -6.13 18.19
CA ILE A 101 7.49 -6.37 19.18
C ILE A 101 7.85 -7.58 20.02
N VAL A 102 7.74 -7.43 21.32
CA VAL A 102 8.10 -8.43 22.31
C VAL A 102 6.90 -8.73 23.20
N PHE A 103 6.71 -10.02 23.45
CA PHE A 103 5.83 -10.55 24.49
C PHE A 103 6.66 -10.91 25.73
N ALA A 104 6.28 -10.35 26.88
CA ALA A 104 6.80 -10.74 28.17
C ALA A 104 5.63 -10.83 29.15
N ASP A 105 5.34 -12.03 29.65
CA ASP A 105 4.19 -12.32 30.50
C ASP A 105 2.86 -11.85 29.86
N ASP A 106 2.12 -10.96 30.54
CA ASP A 106 0.88 -10.34 30.08
C ASP A 106 1.11 -8.98 29.39
N THR A 107 2.35 -8.67 29.03
CA THR A 107 2.75 -7.38 28.46
C THR A 107 3.22 -7.53 27.02
N VAL A 108 2.65 -6.70 26.14
CA VAL A 108 3.09 -6.54 24.76
C VAL A 108 3.72 -5.16 24.61
N SER A 109 4.96 -5.11 24.15
CA SER A 109 5.67 -3.84 23.97
C SER A 109 6.47 -3.85 22.67
N GLY A 110 6.74 -2.67 22.15
CA GLY A 110 7.49 -2.52 20.91
C GLY A 110 7.52 -1.08 20.45
N TYR A 111 7.63 -0.89 19.14
CA TYR A 111 7.71 0.41 18.52
C TYR A 111 6.71 0.55 17.37
N VAL A 112 6.10 1.73 17.30
CA VAL A 112 5.50 2.25 16.06
C VAL A 112 6.57 3.07 15.36
N HIS A 113 6.76 2.85 14.07
CA HIS A 113 7.72 3.58 13.24
C HIS A 113 6.99 4.58 12.36
N ASN A 114 7.69 5.63 11.93
CA ASN A 114 7.33 6.41 10.76
C ASN A 114 8.47 6.25 9.75
N ILE A 115 8.18 5.58 8.64
CA ILE A 115 9.12 5.32 7.54
C ILE A 115 8.82 6.21 6.32
N GLY A 116 7.88 7.16 6.46
CA GLY A 116 7.44 8.06 5.42
C GLY A 116 8.24 9.36 5.37
N SER A 117 7.65 10.35 4.70
CA SER A 117 8.28 11.66 4.44
C SER A 117 7.63 12.83 5.19
N ARG A 118 6.58 12.58 5.99
CA ARG A 118 5.90 13.60 6.81
C ARG A 118 5.64 13.13 8.23
N PRO A 119 5.58 14.05 9.21
CA PRO A 119 5.11 13.71 10.55
C PRO A 119 3.66 13.21 10.50
N ALA A 120 3.30 12.38 11.47
CA ALA A 120 1.94 11.86 11.64
C ALA A 120 1.59 11.74 13.13
N GLU A 121 0.32 11.90 13.46
CA GLU A 121 -0.22 11.50 14.76
C GLU A 121 -0.33 9.97 14.77
N ALA A 122 0.23 9.32 15.78
CA ALA A 122 0.20 7.87 15.89
C ALA A 122 -0.73 7.44 17.03
N SER A 123 -1.73 6.64 16.71
CA SER A 123 -2.50 5.88 17.70
C SER A 123 -2.37 4.40 17.44
N LEU A 124 -2.23 3.60 18.49
CA LEU A 124 -2.12 2.16 18.42
C LEU A 124 -3.33 1.53 19.09
N ALA A 125 -3.87 0.45 18.51
CA ALA A 125 -4.83 -0.39 19.18
C ALA A 125 -4.47 -1.87 19.10
N LEU A 126 -4.83 -2.58 20.16
CA LEU A 126 -5.17 -4.00 20.09
C LEU A 126 -6.63 -4.11 19.69
N VAL A 127 -6.88 -4.63 18.49
CA VAL A 127 -8.23 -4.80 17.96
C VAL A 127 -8.95 -5.90 18.74
N PRO A 128 -10.16 -5.65 19.27
CA PRO A 128 -10.90 -6.63 20.05
C PRO A 128 -11.31 -7.84 19.19
N THR A 129 -11.24 -9.03 19.78
CA THR A 129 -11.74 -10.29 19.21
C THR A 129 -12.50 -11.07 20.29
N GLU A 130 -13.12 -12.21 19.95
CA GLU A 130 -13.81 -13.02 20.95
C GLU A 130 -12.88 -13.40 22.11
N GLY A 131 -13.25 -13.01 23.34
CA GLY A 131 -12.45 -13.23 24.54
C GLY A 131 -11.25 -12.29 24.70
N CYS A 132 -10.95 -11.40 23.75
CA CYS A 132 -9.87 -10.41 23.84
C CYS A 132 -10.44 -8.99 23.94
N GLU A 133 -10.21 -8.34 25.07
CA GLU A 133 -10.57 -6.93 25.24
C GLU A 133 -9.62 -6.04 24.43
N GLY A 134 -10.22 -5.11 23.68
CA GLY A 134 -9.46 -4.12 22.92
C GLY A 134 -8.77 -3.13 23.85
N GLN A 135 -7.60 -2.66 23.43
CA GLN A 135 -6.86 -1.59 24.12
C GLN A 135 -6.49 -0.53 23.10
N ARG A 136 -6.44 0.74 23.51
CA ARG A 136 -6.02 1.86 22.65
C ARG A 136 -5.02 2.74 23.39
N LEU A 137 -4.00 3.17 22.67
CA LEU A 137 -2.99 4.12 23.12
C LEU A 137 -2.90 5.25 22.10
N ASP A 138 -2.95 6.47 22.60
CA ASP A 138 -2.47 7.63 21.87
C ASP A 138 -0.96 7.75 22.13
N LEU A 139 -0.15 7.78 21.07
CA LEU A 139 1.30 7.89 21.15
C LEU A 139 1.76 9.33 20.82
N GLY A 140 0.88 10.17 20.28
CA GLY A 140 1.17 11.51 19.80
C GLY A 140 1.92 11.53 18.46
N VAL A 141 2.55 12.67 18.16
CA VAL A 141 3.22 12.91 16.89
C VAL A 141 4.55 12.14 16.77
N ILE A 142 4.71 11.44 15.66
CA ILE A 142 5.98 10.85 15.22
C ILE A 142 6.51 11.59 13.99
N GLU A 143 7.68 12.22 14.14
CA GLU A 143 8.36 12.93 13.06
C GLU A 143 8.74 12.01 11.89
N ALA A 144 8.96 12.60 10.71
CA ALA A 144 9.55 11.86 9.59
C ALA A 144 11.07 11.71 9.72
N PRO A 145 11.66 10.58 9.26
CA PRO A 145 13.10 10.33 9.25
C PRO A 145 13.83 11.10 8.11
N THR A 146 13.65 12.42 8.02
CA THR A 146 14.25 13.26 6.96
C THR A 146 15.77 13.42 7.08
N ASP A 147 16.36 13.00 8.20
CA ASP A 147 17.78 12.98 8.50
C ASP A 147 18.41 11.58 8.39
N LEU A 148 17.69 10.62 7.79
CA LEU A 148 18.07 9.20 7.70
C LEU A 148 18.25 8.50 9.07
N HIS A 149 17.74 9.09 10.14
CA HIS A 149 17.68 8.44 11.45
C HIS A 149 16.27 7.89 11.68
N PRO A 150 16.12 6.61 12.07
CA PRO A 150 14.82 6.02 12.33
C PRO A 150 14.02 6.83 13.35
N ARG A 151 12.74 7.10 13.04
CA ARG A 151 11.78 7.70 13.97
C ARG A 151 10.85 6.61 14.47
N LYS A 152 10.71 6.53 15.80
CA LYS A 152 9.91 5.52 16.46
C LYS A 152 9.37 6.00 17.79
N LEU A 153 8.16 5.58 18.13
CA LEU A 153 7.53 5.77 19.42
C LEU A 153 7.34 4.42 20.10
N ALA A 154 7.76 4.32 21.35
CA ALA A 154 7.60 3.11 22.13
C ALA A 154 6.16 2.99 22.63
N PHE A 155 5.63 1.76 22.62
CA PHE A 155 4.33 1.46 23.21
C PHE A 155 4.44 0.31 24.21
N ARG A 156 3.47 0.25 25.12
CA ARG A 156 3.32 -0.86 26.08
C ARG A 156 1.86 -1.07 26.42
N LEU A 157 1.35 -2.24 26.06
CA LEU A 157 0.04 -2.76 26.45
C LEU A 157 0.24 -3.76 27.60
N ARG A 158 -0.59 -3.66 28.64
CA ARG A 158 -0.54 -4.52 29.84
C ARG A 158 -1.81 -5.36 29.92
N ASN A 159 -1.81 -6.41 30.73
CA ASN A 159 -2.97 -7.29 30.90
C ASN A 159 -3.48 -7.87 29.56
N VAL A 160 -2.58 -8.14 28.62
CA VAL A 160 -2.90 -8.79 27.35
C VAL A 160 -3.03 -10.29 27.63
N SER A 161 -4.27 -10.76 27.71
CA SER A 161 -4.59 -12.15 28.04
C SER A 161 -4.20 -13.12 26.91
N GLU A 162 -4.08 -14.40 27.23
CA GLU A 162 -3.86 -15.46 26.22
C GLU A 162 -5.00 -15.56 25.20
N SER A 163 -6.21 -15.15 25.56
CA SER A 163 -7.32 -15.06 24.62
C SER A 163 -7.09 -14.03 23.51
N CYS A 164 -6.11 -13.13 23.66
CA CYS A 164 -5.65 -12.22 22.61
C CYS A 164 -4.56 -12.82 21.71
N ALA A 165 -4.22 -14.11 21.84
CA ALA A 165 -3.14 -14.74 21.07
C ALA A 165 -3.24 -14.54 19.55
N ASP A 166 -4.47 -14.55 19.02
CA ASP A 166 -4.76 -14.35 17.60
C ASP A 166 -5.18 -12.90 17.27
N GLY A 167 -5.09 -11.99 18.24
CA GLY A 167 -5.42 -10.59 18.10
C GLY A 167 -4.53 -9.84 17.10
N LEU A 168 -4.96 -8.64 16.76
CA LEU A 168 -4.31 -7.77 15.78
C LEU A 168 -3.87 -6.47 16.47
N LEU A 169 -2.60 -6.12 16.33
CA LEU A 169 -2.15 -4.76 16.60
C LEU A 169 -2.30 -3.95 15.32
N ARG A 170 -2.87 -2.76 15.44
CA ARG A 170 -3.05 -1.82 14.35
C ARG A 170 -2.65 -0.42 14.78
N VAL A 171 -1.83 0.24 13.98
CA VAL A 171 -1.63 1.69 14.06
C VAL A 171 -2.62 2.39 13.14
N ASP A 172 -3.07 3.58 13.54
CA ASP A 172 -4.06 4.39 12.81
C ASP A 172 -5.35 3.61 12.47
N VAL A 173 -6.07 3.19 13.51
CA VAL A 173 -7.30 2.39 13.34
C VAL A 173 -8.39 3.15 12.58
N GLU A 174 -8.44 4.47 12.76
CA GLU A 174 -9.47 5.32 12.16
C GLU A 174 -9.16 5.69 10.71
N ASP A 175 -7.98 5.34 10.18
CA ASP A 175 -7.54 5.66 8.81
C ASP A 175 -7.49 7.20 8.58
N ASP A 176 -7.08 7.94 9.62
CA ASP A 176 -7.04 9.41 9.63
C ASP A 176 -5.76 9.96 8.98
N VAL A 177 -4.69 9.15 8.91
CA VAL A 177 -3.42 9.51 8.29
C VAL A 177 -3.41 8.98 6.86
N ALA A 178 -3.27 9.87 5.88
CA ALA A 178 -3.06 9.41 4.50
C ALA A 178 -1.61 8.93 4.34
N GLU A 179 -1.41 7.63 4.10
CA GLU A 179 -0.07 7.04 4.11
C GLU A 179 0.48 6.70 2.72
N ILE A 180 1.77 6.33 2.68
CA ILE A 180 2.40 5.72 1.50
C ILE A 180 1.79 4.34 1.26
N PHE A 181 1.69 3.52 2.32
CA PHE A 181 1.15 2.16 2.23
C PHE A 181 0.48 1.73 3.54
N GLU A 182 -0.82 1.43 3.50
CA GLU A 182 -1.55 1.00 4.70
C GLU A 182 -1.21 -0.43 5.15
N GLY A 183 -0.55 -1.23 4.31
CA GLY A 183 -0.34 -2.65 4.57
C GLY A 183 0.71 -2.96 5.64
N ASN A 184 1.48 -1.95 6.07
CA ASN A 184 2.41 -2.01 7.21
C ASN A 184 1.78 -1.57 8.53
N ASN A 185 0.51 -1.18 8.54
CA ASN A 185 -0.12 -0.65 9.74
C ASN A 185 -0.53 -1.76 10.72
N GLU A 186 -0.47 -3.02 10.29
CA GLU A 186 -1.05 -4.14 11.01
C GLU A 186 -0.08 -5.28 11.22
N VAL A 187 -0.14 -5.88 12.41
CA VAL A 187 0.60 -7.10 12.73
C VAL A 187 -0.22 -8.00 13.66
N SER A 188 -0.36 -9.27 13.26
CA SER A 188 -1.01 -10.28 14.09
C SER A 188 -0.10 -10.71 15.24
N LEU A 189 -0.65 -10.80 16.45
CA LEU A 189 0.07 -11.27 17.64
C LEU A 189 0.58 -12.70 17.50
N ARG A 190 -0.15 -13.56 16.78
CA ARG A 190 0.30 -14.89 16.39
C ARG A 190 1.60 -14.83 15.58
N ARG A 191 1.70 -13.90 14.63
CA ARG A 191 2.90 -13.72 13.80
C ARG A 191 4.09 -13.25 14.64
N VAL A 192 3.87 -12.33 15.58
CA VAL A 192 4.92 -11.89 16.51
C VAL A 192 5.48 -13.07 17.30
N ARG A 193 4.60 -13.88 17.92
CA ARG A 193 5.01 -15.09 18.67
C ARG A 193 5.80 -16.09 17.81
N GLN A 194 5.40 -16.28 16.54
CA GLN A 194 6.13 -17.14 15.60
C GLN A 194 7.54 -16.59 15.32
N VAL A 195 7.67 -15.28 15.08
CA VAL A 195 8.96 -14.62 14.84
C VAL A 195 9.88 -14.76 16.06
N MET A 196 9.36 -14.53 17.27
CA MET A 196 10.11 -14.68 18.51
C MET A 196 10.64 -16.11 18.71
N ARG A 197 9.81 -17.13 18.48
CA ARG A 197 10.24 -18.54 18.54
C ARG A 197 11.37 -18.81 17.55
N ARG A 198 11.24 -18.31 16.33
CA ARG A 198 12.26 -18.49 15.29
C ARG A 198 13.57 -17.80 15.65
N GLN A 199 13.52 -16.61 16.24
CA GLN A 199 14.72 -15.91 16.73
C GLN A 199 15.41 -16.72 17.85
N ALA A 200 14.64 -17.24 18.81
CA ALA A 200 15.18 -18.06 19.89
C ALA A 200 15.83 -19.38 19.37
N GLU A 201 15.25 -20.02 18.35
CA GLU A 201 15.84 -21.19 17.69
C GLU A 201 17.18 -20.85 17.04
N VAL A 202 17.24 -19.77 16.25
CA VAL A 202 18.47 -19.33 15.59
C VAL A 202 19.55 -18.94 16.61
N GLU A 203 19.18 -18.26 17.68
CA GLU A 203 20.11 -17.93 18.77
C GLU A 203 20.63 -19.17 19.50
N ALA A 204 19.83 -20.22 19.62
CA ALA A 204 20.25 -21.48 20.21
C ALA A 204 21.20 -22.27 19.30
N GLU A 205 21.00 -22.24 17.97
CA GLU A 205 21.88 -22.88 16.98
C GLU A 205 23.25 -22.19 16.85
N LEU A 206 23.34 -20.91 17.20
CA LEU A 206 24.57 -20.13 17.14
C LEU A 206 25.43 -20.20 18.42
N ARG A 207 24.95 -20.90 19.46
CA ARG A 207 25.67 -21.11 20.74
C ARG A 207 26.31 -22.48 20.79
#